data_AF-A0A2D5ZMH6-F1
#
_entry.id   AF-A0A2D5ZMH6-F1
#
_cell.length_a   1.000
_cell.length_b   1.000
_cell.length_c   1.000
_cell.angle_alpha   90.00
_cell.angle_beta   90.00
_cell.angle_gamma   90.00
#
_symmetry.space_group_name_H-M   'P 1'
#
loop_
_entity.id
_entity.type
_entity.pdbx_description
1 polymer ?
#
loop_
_entity_poly.entity_id
_entity_poly.type
_entity_poly.pdbx_seq_one_letter_code
_entity_poly.pdbx_strand_id
1 'polypeptide(L)'
;MSETTEHRSNYFMVFGILVAALAISLALAAVSTGPIVVAAIFAIATVKAYLVLTHFIHLNVEPRFIKVLVIGLLAVLTVLYIGLVPDIVWVFGRMEGA
;
A
#
# COMPACT_ATOMS: atom_id res chain seq x y z
N MET A 1 22.31 -34.72 -15.45
CA MET A 1 21.41 -34.56 -14.28
C MET A 1 20.64 -33.26 -14.46
N SER A 2 19.60 -33.32 -15.28
CA SER A 2 18.75 -32.18 -15.65
C SER A 2 17.43 -32.35 -14.91
N GLU A 3 17.34 -31.82 -13.69
CA GLU A 3 16.14 -32.00 -12.86
C GLU A 3 15.87 -30.73 -12.05
N THR A 4 14.74 -30.08 -12.38
CA THR A 4 13.92 -29.18 -11.55
C THR A 4 14.51 -27.84 -11.08
N THR A 5 14.56 -26.85 -11.99
CA THR A 5 14.72 -25.41 -11.64
C THR A 5 13.48 -24.60 -11.98
N GLU A 6 12.28 -25.18 -11.85
CA GLU A 6 11.02 -24.46 -12.00
C GLU A 6 10.14 -24.68 -10.77
N HIS A 7 9.51 -23.61 -10.27
CA HIS A 7 8.71 -23.52 -9.02
C HIS A 7 9.46 -23.04 -7.76
N ARG A 8 10.42 -22.13 -7.90
CA ARG A 8 10.69 -21.15 -6.82
C ARG A 8 10.11 -19.82 -7.27
N SER A 9 8.92 -19.46 -6.76
CA SER A 9 8.36 -18.11 -6.92
C SER A 9 9.48 -17.11 -6.63
N ASN A 10 9.84 -16.30 -7.62
CA ASN A 10 11.07 -15.52 -7.58
C ASN A 10 10.84 -14.28 -6.70
N TYR A 11 10.72 -14.46 -5.38
CA TYR A 11 10.46 -13.39 -4.41
C TYR A 11 11.43 -12.21 -4.55
N PHE A 12 12.68 -12.50 -4.90
CA PHE A 12 13.69 -11.49 -5.18
C PHE A 12 13.34 -10.58 -6.37
N MET A 13 12.66 -11.10 -7.38
CA MET A 13 12.21 -10.31 -8.53
C MET A 13 11.07 -9.36 -8.11
N VAL A 14 10.09 -9.85 -7.35
CA VAL A 14 8.98 -9.02 -6.84
C VAL A 14 9.50 -7.97 -5.86
N PHE A 15 10.45 -8.34 -5.00
CA PHE A 15 11.14 -7.41 -4.13
C PHE A 15 11.86 -6.31 -4.92
N GLY A 16 12.58 -6.67 -5.99
CA GLY A 16 13.20 -5.70 -6.89
C GLY A 16 12.20 -4.72 -7.50
N ILE A 17 11.02 -5.20 -7.93
CA ILE A 17 9.94 -4.35 -8.44
C ILE A 17 9.42 -3.39 -7.35
N LEU A 18 9.24 -3.87 -6.12
CA LEU A 18 8.81 -3.03 -5.00
C LEU A 18 9.82 -1.93 -4.67
N VAL A 19 11.11 -2.26 -4.67
CA VAL A 19 12.21 -1.30 -4.47
C VAL A 19 12.26 -0.27 -5.61
N ALA A 20 12.12 -0.71 -6.86
CA ALA A 20 12.06 0.20 -8.01
C ALA A 20 10.85 1.14 -7.91
N ALA A 21 9.67 0.60 -7.57
CA ALA A 21 8.47 1.41 -7.37
C ALA A 21 8.65 2.40 -6.19
N LEU A 22 9.40 2.05 -5.16
CA LEU A 22 9.77 2.94 -4.06
C LEU A 22 10.65 4.10 -4.54
N ALA A 23 11.72 3.78 -5.26
CA ALA A 23 12.62 4.78 -5.83
C ALA A 23 11.86 5.75 -6.74
N ILE A 24 10.96 5.25 -7.61
CA ILE A 24 10.13 6.08 -8.49
C ILE A 24 9.24 7.03 -7.69
N SER A 25 8.55 6.53 -6.66
CA SER A 25 7.68 7.39 -5.84
C SER A 25 8.46 8.48 -5.09
N LEU A 26 9.68 8.18 -4.62
CA LEU A 26 10.55 9.16 -3.97
C LEU A 26 11.08 10.20 -4.95
N ALA A 27 11.48 9.77 -6.15
CA ALA A 27 11.90 10.69 -7.21
C ALA A 27 10.77 11.63 -7.63
N LEU A 28 9.54 11.13 -7.77
CA LEU A 28 8.36 11.95 -8.06
C LEU A 28 8.13 13.00 -6.97
N ALA A 29 8.18 12.59 -5.69
CA ALA A 29 8.00 13.48 -4.56
C ALA A 29 9.09 14.56 -4.47
N ALA A 30 10.33 14.24 -4.88
CA ALA A 30 11.45 15.18 -4.88
C ALA A 30 11.35 16.25 -5.99
N VAL A 31 10.72 15.92 -7.12
CA VAL A 31 10.60 16.85 -8.26
C VAL A 31 9.43 17.81 -8.08
N SER A 32 8.28 17.35 -7.57
CA SER A 32 7.09 18.19 -7.44
C SER A 32 6.12 17.65 -6.41
N THR A 33 5.48 18.57 -5.69
CA THR A 33 4.42 18.31 -4.71
C THR A 33 3.04 18.75 -5.20
N GLY A 34 2.89 18.92 -6.52
CA GLY A 34 1.59 19.26 -7.10
C GLY A 34 0.53 18.18 -6.84
N PRO A 35 -0.77 18.54 -6.81
CA PRO A 35 -1.86 17.62 -6.47
C PRO A 35 -1.92 16.39 -7.40
N ILE A 36 -1.56 16.58 -8.68
CA ILE A 36 -1.49 15.50 -9.67
C ILE A 36 -0.37 14.51 -9.33
N VAL A 37 0.78 15.01 -8.88
CA VAL A 37 1.94 14.18 -8.50
C VAL A 37 1.64 13.42 -7.22
N VAL A 38 0.97 14.08 -6.26
CA VAL A 38 0.48 13.42 -5.04
C VAL A 38 -0.45 12.25 -5.38
N ALA A 39 -1.44 12.46 -6.26
CA ALA A 39 -2.33 11.39 -6.71
C ALA A 39 -1.56 10.24 -7.39
N ALA A 40 -0.55 10.55 -8.21
CA ALA A 40 0.30 9.53 -8.84
C ALA A 40 1.12 8.73 -7.81
N ILE A 41 1.67 9.38 -6.78
CA ILE A 41 2.39 8.70 -5.69
C ILE A 41 1.46 7.74 -4.95
N PHE A 42 0.23 8.15 -4.63
CA PHE A 42 -0.77 7.29 -3.99
C PHE A 42 -1.20 6.11 -4.87
N ALA A 43 -1.33 6.32 -6.18
CA ALA A 43 -1.61 5.23 -7.12
C ALA A 43 -0.49 4.18 -7.10
N ILE A 44 0.78 4.62 -7.15
CA ILE A 44 1.95 3.74 -7.04
C ILE A 44 1.97 3.01 -5.69
N ALA A 45 1.64 3.69 -4.59
CA ALA A 45 1.54 3.09 -3.26
C ALA A 45 0.48 1.98 -3.20
N THR A 46 -0.66 2.18 -3.86
CA THR A 46 -1.74 1.18 -3.95
C THR A 46 -1.28 -0.06 -4.70
N VAL A 47 -0.58 0.10 -5.82
CA VAL A 47 -0.02 -1.02 -6.61
C VAL A 47 0.98 -1.84 -5.77
N LYS A 48 1.85 -1.17 -5.01
CA LYS A 48 2.79 -1.85 -4.10
C LYS A 48 2.07 -2.67 -3.04
N ALA A 49 1.05 -2.09 -2.39
CA ALA A 49 0.27 -2.80 -1.39
C ALA A 49 -0.40 -4.06 -1.98
N TYR A 50 -0.93 -3.96 -3.19
CA TYR A 50 -1.48 -5.11 -3.91
C TYR A 50 -0.44 -6.20 -4.20
N LEU A 51 0.76 -5.82 -4.67
CA LEU A 51 1.87 -6.75 -4.88
C LEU A 51 2.29 -7.47 -3.59
N VAL A 52 2.34 -6.74 -2.46
CA VAL A 52 2.64 -7.30 -1.14
C VAL A 52 1.57 -8.30 -0.70
N LEU A 53 0.29 -7.92 -0.83
CA LEU A 53 -0.84 -8.80 -0.49
C LEU A 53 -0.84 -10.10 -1.30
N THR A 54 -0.56 -9.99 -2.60
CA THR A 54 -0.62 -11.15 -3.51
C THR A 54 0.60 -12.07 -3.39
N HIS A 55 1.82 -11.51 -3.28
CA HIS A 55 3.05 -12.29 -3.38
C HIS A 55 3.73 -12.59 -2.03
N PHE A 56 3.62 -11.70 -1.03
CA PHE A 56 4.29 -11.91 0.27
C PHE A 56 3.33 -12.48 1.32
N ILE A 57 2.09 -11.99 1.34
CA ILE A 57 1.04 -12.45 2.27
C ILE A 57 0.31 -13.69 1.72
N HIS A 58 0.62 -14.11 0.48
CA HIS A 58 0.01 -15.27 -0.18
C HIS A 58 -1.51 -15.25 -0.18
N LEU A 59 -2.10 -14.04 -0.15
CA LEU A 59 -3.54 -13.89 -0.01
C LEU A 59 -4.28 -14.59 -1.15
N ASN A 60 -3.65 -14.78 -2.32
CA ASN A 60 -4.24 -15.49 -3.44
C ASN A 60 -4.46 -17.00 -3.18
N VAL A 61 -3.55 -17.63 -2.43
CA VAL A 61 -3.52 -19.09 -2.15
C VAL A 61 -4.35 -19.44 -0.91
N GLU A 62 -4.55 -18.47 -0.02
CA GLU A 62 -5.32 -18.60 1.22
C GLU A 62 -6.84 -18.79 0.97
N PRO A 63 -7.57 -19.42 1.92
CA PRO A 63 -9.00 -19.62 1.84
C PRO A 63 -9.77 -18.29 1.80
N ARG A 64 -10.93 -18.30 1.13
CA ARG A 64 -11.76 -17.10 0.87
C ARG A 64 -12.11 -16.30 2.13
N PHE A 65 -12.22 -16.97 3.29
CA PHE A 65 -12.47 -16.31 4.56
C PHE A 65 -11.37 -15.31 4.96
N ILE A 66 -10.09 -15.63 4.71
CA ILE A 66 -8.97 -14.73 5.01
C ILE A 66 -9.01 -13.49 4.12
N LYS A 67 -9.37 -13.64 2.84
CA LYS A 67 -9.58 -12.50 1.92
C LYS A 67 -10.66 -11.55 2.44
N VAL A 68 -11.80 -12.10 2.88
CA VAL A 68 -12.91 -11.31 3.44
C VAL A 68 -12.50 -10.61 4.73
N LEU A 69 -11.76 -11.30 5.61
CA LEU A 69 -11.26 -10.73 6.86
C LEU A 69 -10.34 -9.54 6.59
N VAL A 70 -9.35 -9.69 5.70
CA VAL A 70 -8.41 -8.61 5.36
C VAL A 70 -9.14 -7.41 4.75
N ILE A 71 -10.07 -7.64 3.81
CA ILE A 71 -10.87 -6.56 3.22
C ILE A 71 -11.74 -5.88 4.29
N GLY A 72 -12.35 -6.66 5.18
CA GLY A 72 -13.13 -6.12 6.30
C GLY A 72 -12.29 -5.26 7.24
N LEU A 73 -11.07 -5.69 7.56
CA LEU A 73 -10.14 -4.92 8.38
C LEU A 73 -9.73 -3.61 7.70
N LEU A 74 -9.42 -3.66 6.40
CA LEU A 74 -9.13 -2.46 5.61
C LEU A 74 -10.32 -1.49 5.54
N ALA A 75 -11.55 -2.01 5.44
CA ALA A 75 -12.75 -1.20 5.46
C ALA A 75 -12.92 -0.48 6.81
N VAL A 76 -12.75 -1.20 7.92
CA VAL A 76 -12.80 -0.61 9.27
C VAL A 76 -11.71 0.45 9.44
N LEU A 77 -10.48 0.18 9.01
CA LEU A 77 -9.38 1.16 9.04
C LEU A 77 -9.70 2.41 8.20
N THR A 78 -10.36 2.23 7.05
CA THR A 78 -10.76 3.35 6.19
C THR A 78 -11.83 4.21 6.85
N VAL A 79 -12.86 3.58 7.44
CA VAL A 79 -13.89 4.29 8.21
C VAL A 79 -13.27 5.04 9.39
N LEU A 80 -12.37 4.39 10.12
CA LEU A 80 -11.65 5.00 11.23
C LEU A 80 -10.83 6.20 10.74
N TYR A 81 -10.10 6.09 9.64
CA TYR A 81 -9.31 7.18 9.08
C TYR A 81 -10.18 8.38 8.68
N ILE A 82 -11.29 8.14 7.96
CA ILE A 82 -12.20 9.19 7.53
C ILE A 82 -12.90 9.86 8.73
N GLY A 83 -13.19 9.13 9.81
CA GLY A 83 -13.77 9.72 11.02
C GLY A 83 -12.76 10.45 11.89
N LEU A 84 -11.56 9.88 12.06
CA LEU A 84 -10.55 10.35 13.00
C LEU A 84 -9.77 11.56 12.48
N VAL A 85 -9.43 11.60 11.19
CA VAL A 85 -8.67 12.72 10.60
C VAL A 85 -9.41 14.06 10.74
N PRO A 86 -10.68 14.21 10.32
CA PRO A 86 -11.39 15.46 10.53
C PRO A 86 -11.47 15.76 12.02
N ASP A 87 -11.83 14.80 12.87
CA ASP A 87 -11.96 15.01 14.32
C ASP A 87 -10.70 15.64 14.94
N ILE A 88 -9.53 15.09 14.61
CA ILE A 88 -8.23 15.65 15.02
C ILE A 88 -8.06 17.09 14.49
N VAL A 89 -8.35 17.33 13.21
CA VAL A 89 -8.20 18.66 12.59
C VAL A 89 -9.14 19.69 13.24
N TRP A 90 -10.38 19.32 13.54
CA TRP A 90 -11.34 20.18 14.25
C TRP A 90 -10.88 20.49 15.67
N VAL A 91 -10.32 19.50 16.38
CA VAL A 91 -9.80 19.69 17.74
C VAL A 91 -8.57 20.59 17.74
N PHE A 92 -7.60 20.38 16.84
CA PHE A 92 -6.39 21.20 16.76
C PHE A 92 -6.69 22.64 16.31
N GLY A 93 -7.54 22.84 15.31
CA GLY A 93 -7.90 24.19 14.85
C GLY A 93 -8.59 25.04 15.92
N ARG A 94 -9.22 24.41 16.92
CA ARG A 94 -9.81 25.09 18.08
C ARG A 94 -8.76 25.54 19.11
N MET A 95 -7.61 24.89 19.19
CA MET A 95 -6.53 25.21 20.15
C MET A 95 -5.66 26.38 19.69
N GLU A 96 -5.54 26.61 18.38
CA GLU A 96 -4.78 27.73 17.80
C GLU A 96 -5.59 29.04 17.73
N GLY A 97 -6.91 28.97 17.94
CA GLY A 97 -7.84 30.11 17.89
C GLY A 97 -8.23 30.70 19.26
N ALA A 98 -7.59 30.28 20.35
CA ALA A 98 -7.80 30.76 21.73
C ALA A 98 -6.52 31.36 22.30
#